data_AF-D5BX32-F1
#
_entry.id   AF-D5BX32-F1
#
_cell.length_a   1.000
_cell.length_b   1.000
_cell.length_c   1.000
_cell.angle_alpha   90.00
_cell.angle_beta   90.00
_cell.angle_gamma   90.00
#
_symmetry.space_group_name_H-M   'P 1'
#
loop_
_entity.id
_entity.type
_entity.pdbx_description
1 polymer ?
#
loop_
_entity_poly.entity_id
_entity_poly.type
_entity_poly.pdbx_seq_one_letter_code
_entity_poly.pdbx_strand_id
1 'polypeptide(L)'
;MKFSLDERLDVYTVSAYGPGYVEFSIPNYLGEDAELLKEGLKQDEGRQKISQSVVVLPSQLQEWPPASFVELEKSHFQSLLELKPEVVVVGTGERLRFPAPYLVEPLVRHQVGVEFMDTAAACRTYNILVGEGRRVIAALIMIAND
;
A
#
# COMPACT_ATOMS: atom_id res chain seq x y z
N MET A 1 18.17 6.18 -11.31
CA MET A 1 18.88 5.31 -10.34
C MET A 1 17.97 4.12 -10.09
N LYS A 2 18.37 2.93 -10.53
CA LYS A 2 17.56 1.71 -10.55
C LYS A 2 17.88 0.95 -9.26
N PHE A 3 17.06 1.06 -8.23
CA PHE A 3 17.15 0.16 -7.08
C PHE A 3 16.60 -1.18 -7.54
N SER A 4 17.46 -2.20 -7.60
CA SER A 4 17.08 -3.56 -8.00
C SER A 4 16.25 -4.20 -6.88
N LEU A 5 14.95 -3.91 -6.85
CA LEU A 5 13.96 -4.66 -6.11
C LEU A 5 13.46 -5.89 -6.90
N ASP A 6 14.04 -6.14 -8.07
CA ASP A 6 13.76 -7.27 -8.97
C ASP A 6 14.05 -8.66 -8.34
N GLU A 7 14.65 -8.72 -7.14
CA GLU A 7 15.09 -9.97 -6.51
C GLU A 7 14.21 -10.46 -5.34
N ARG A 8 13.31 -9.63 -4.81
CA ARG A 8 12.41 -10.00 -3.69
C ARG A 8 11.10 -10.58 -4.22
N LEU A 9 11.17 -11.83 -4.64
CA LEU A 9 10.03 -12.60 -5.19
C LEU A 9 9.10 -13.16 -4.10
N ASP A 10 9.40 -12.88 -2.83
CA ASP A 10 8.70 -13.35 -1.64
C ASP A 10 7.84 -12.26 -0.98
N VAL A 11 7.66 -11.11 -1.62
CA VAL A 11 6.87 -10.01 -1.07
C VAL A 11 6.17 -9.21 -2.16
N TYR A 12 5.05 -8.58 -1.80
CA TYR A 12 4.42 -7.59 -2.68
C TYR A 12 5.31 -6.35 -2.79
N THR A 13 5.64 -5.97 -4.01
CA THR A 13 6.37 -4.73 -4.34
C THR A 13 5.58 -3.92 -5.35
N VAL A 14 5.76 -2.59 -5.37
CA VAL A 14 5.17 -1.74 -6.40
C VAL A 14 6.02 -1.82 -7.67
N SER A 15 5.43 -2.27 -8.79
CA SER A 15 6.09 -2.37 -10.10
C SER A 15 5.89 -1.11 -10.94
N ALA A 16 4.71 -0.50 -10.86
CA ALA A 16 4.35 0.73 -11.57
C ALA A 16 3.25 1.50 -10.83
N TYR A 17 3.10 2.78 -11.14
CA TYR A 17 2.00 3.60 -10.63
C TYR A 17 1.76 4.79 -11.57
N GLY A 18 0.55 5.33 -11.54
CA GLY A 18 0.18 6.52 -12.29
C GLY A 18 -1.23 7.00 -11.93
N PRO A 19 -1.76 7.98 -12.67
CA PRO A 19 -3.17 8.37 -12.58
C PRO A 19 -4.08 7.14 -12.66
N GLY A 20 -4.93 6.97 -11.66
CA GLY A 20 -5.93 5.90 -11.56
C GLY A 20 -5.39 4.50 -11.29
N TYR A 21 -4.10 4.30 -11.02
CA TYR A 21 -3.61 2.97 -10.68
C TYR A 21 -2.31 2.90 -9.87
N VAL A 22 -2.18 1.80 -9.15
CA VAL A 22 -0.91 1.24 -8.67
C VAL A 22 -0.85 -0.21 -9.12
N GLU A 23 0.29 -0.64 -9.64
CA GLU A 23 0.56 -2.02 -10.02
C GLU A 23 1.55 -2.65 -9.04
N PHE A 24 1.24 -3.86 -8.60
CA PHE A 24 2.06 -4.64 -7.68
C PHE A 24 2.58 -5.90 -8.36
N SER A 25 3.83 -6.26 -8.09
CA SER A 25 4.32 -7.62 -8.32
C SER A 25 3.76 -8.54 -7.24
N ILE A 26 3.24 -9.70 -7.65
CA ILE A 26 2.71 -10.74 -6.78
C ILE A 26 3.86 -11.66 -6.35
N PRO A 27 3.99 -12.01 -5.07
CA PRO A 27 4.95 -13.00 -4.62
C PRO A 27 4.79 -14.37 -5.28
N ASN A 28 5.90 -15.02 -5.65
CA ASN A 28 5.91 -16.31 -6.32
C ASN A 28 5.39 -17.48 -5.47
N TYR A 29 5.44 -17.37 -4.13
CA TYR A 29 4.92 -18.42 -3.24
C TYR A 29 3.40 -18.58 -3.32
N LEU A 30 2.68 -17.60 -3.90
CA LEU A 30 1.25 -17.71 -4.15
C LEU A 30 0.94 -18.60 -5.38
N GLY A 31 1.95 -19.02 -6.15
CA GLY A 31 1.79 -19.65 -7.46
C GLY A 31 1.07 -21.00 -7.52
N GLU A 32 1.06 -21.81 -6.45
CA GLU A 32 0.39 -23.13 -6.46
C GLU A 32 -0.96 -23.13 -5.71
N ASP A 33 -1.17 -22.24 -4.74
CA ASP A 33 -2.41 -22.13 -3.95
C ASP A 33 -3.38 -21.04 -4.47
N ALA A 34 -2.96 -20.16 -5.39
CA ALA A 34 -3.78 -19.07 -5.93
C ALA A 34 -4.87 -19.50 -6.94
N GLU A 35 -4.92 -20.77 -7.33
CA GLU A 35 -5.95 -21.31 -8.23
C GLU A 35 -7.37 -21.17 -7.64
N LEU A 36 -7.49 -21.11 -6.31
CA LEU A 36 -8.77 -21.01 -5.58
C LEU A 36 -9.37 -19.59 -5.49
N LEU A 37 -8.71 -18.54 -5.97
CA LEU A 37 -9.15 -17.15 -5.79
C LEU A 37 -9.64 -16.45 -7.08
N LYS A 38 -9.87 -17.17 -8.19
CA LYS A 38 -10.13 -16.55 -9.49
C LYS A 38 -11.58 -16.68 -9.99
N GLU A 39 -12.43 -15.76 -9.55
CA GLU A 39 -13.44 -15.19 -10.43
C GLU A 39 -13.22 -13.67 -10.51
N GLY A 40 -12.85 -13.17 -11.71
CA GLY A 40 -13.02 -11.75 -12.05
C GLY A 40 -11.76 -10.90 -12.30
N LEU A 41 -10.53 -11.39 -12.12
CA LEU A 41 -9.32 -10.58 -12.35
C LEU A 41 -8.46 -11.15 -13.48
N LYS A 42 -8.20 -10.34 -14.52
CA LYS A 42 -7.23 -10.65 -15.58
C LYS A 42 -5.82 -10.65 -14.98
N GLN A 43 -5.27 -11.82 -14.70
CA GLN A 43 -3.85 -11.96 -14.39
C GLN A 43 -3.04 -11.85 -15.68
N ASP A 44 -2.07 -10.94 -15.70
CA ASP A 44 -0.97 -10.94 -16.66
C ASP A 44 0.32 -11.06 -15.84
N GLU A 45 1.14 -12.08 -16.12
CA GLU A 45 2.56 -12.16 -15.74
C GLU A 45 2.94 -11.87 -14.26
N GLY A 46 2.18 -12.38 -13.28
CA GLY A 46 2.54 -12.23 -11.86
C GLY A 46 2.43 -10.79 -11.34
N ARG A 47 1.64 -9.94 -12.00
CA ARG A 47 1.36 -8.57 -11.56
C ARG A 47 -0.13 -8.35 -11.34
N GLN A 48 -0.44 -7.40 -10.47
CA GLN A 48 -1.81 -7.00 -10.14
C GLN A 48 -1.95 -5.48 -10.16
N LYS A 49 -2.81 -4.98 -11.05
CA LYS A 49 -3.17 -3.57 -11.15
C LYS A 49 -4.39 -3.26 -10.29
N ILE A 50 -4.28 -2.24 -9.43
CA ILE A 50 -5.32 -1.78 -8.52
C ILE A 50 -5.67 -0.33 -8.87
N SER A 51 -6.97 -0.03 -8.95
CA SER A 51 -7.49 1.30 -9.31
C SER A 51 -8.35 1.94 -8.22
N GLN A 52 -8.31 1.37 -7.01
CA GLN A 52 -8.98 1.89 -5.81
C GLN A 52 -7.99 2.00 -4.67
N SER A 53 -8.35 2.72 -3.61
CA SER A 53 -7.51 2.83 -2.42
C SER A 53 -7.18 1.45 -1.85
N VAL A 54 -5.91 1.28 -1.48
CA VAL A 54 -5.35 -0.04 -1.17
C VAL A 54 -4.36 0.05 -0.02
N VAL A 55 -4.35 -0.99 0.79
CA VAL A 55 -3.31 -1.23 1.78
C VAL A 55 -2.45 -2.39 1.31
N VAL A 56 -1.14 -2.15 1.26
CA VAL A 56 -0.14 -3.17 0.90
C VAL A 56 0.82 -3.41 2.06
N LEU A 57 1.12 -4.68 2.27
CA LEU A 57 2.16 -5.21 3.16
C LEU A 57 3.01 -6.20 2.38
N PRO A 58 4.22 -6.54 2.87
CA PRO A 58 5.03 -7.57 2.24
C PRO A 58 4.26 -8.86 1.93
N SER A 59 3.36 -9.29 2.80
CA SER A 59 2.65 -10.57 2.68
C SER A 59 1.30 -10.52 1.97
N GLN A 60 0.66 -9.35 1.84
CA GLN A 60 -0.71 -9.26 1.32
C GLN A 60 -1.08 -7.87 0.77
N LEU A 61 -2.11 -7.88 -0.08
CA LEU A 61 -2.88 -6.71 -0.50
C LEU A 61 -4.29 -6.80 0.10
N GLN A 62 -4.83 -5.68 0.56
CA GLN A 62 -6.21 -5.58 0.99
C GLN A 62 -6.84 -4.26 0.56
N GLU A 63 -8.16 -4.26 0.36
CA GLU A 63 -8.91 -3.04 0.11
C GLU A 63 -8.81 -2.07 1.30
N TRP A 64 -8.79 -0.77 0.99
CA TRP A 64 -8.81 0.27 2.02
C TRP A 64 -9.92 1.28 1.71
N PRO A 65 -10.96 1.36 2.55
CA PRO A 65 -12.23 1.97 2.19
C PRO A 65 -12.31 3.51 2.04
N PRO A 66 -11.34 4.38 2.42
CA PRO A 66 -11.44 5.78 1.99
C PRO A 66 -11.16 5.87 0.49
N ALA A 67 -12.15 6.19 -0.34
CA ALA A 67 -11.94 6.38 -1.78
C ALA A 67 -11.15 7.68 -2.06
N SER A 68 -11.25 8.64 -1.14
CA SER A 68 -10.55 9.92 -1.22
C SER A 68 -10.04 10.38 0.15
N PHE A 69 -9.14 11.36 0.15
CA PHE A 69 -8.54 11.88 1.39
C PHE A 69 -9.55 12.52 2.34
N VAL A 70 -10.63 13.10 1.80
CA VAL A 70 -11.66 13.77 2.63
C VAL A 70 -12.56 12.78 3.37
N GLU A 71 -12.54 11.50 2.97
CA GLU A 71 -13.26 10.40 3.62
C GLU A 71 -12.43 9.71 4.71
N LEU A 72 -11.26 10.24 5.05
CA LEU A 72 -10.43 9.66 6.10
C LEU A 72 -11.11 9.77 7.48
N GLU A 73 -11.35 8.61 8.08
CA GLU A 73 -11.89 8.46 9.42
C GLU A 73 -10.87 7.80 10.35
N LYS A 74 -11.07 7.97 11.66
CA LYS A 74 -10.22 7.36 12.69
C LYS A 74 -10.21 5.83 12.60
N SER A 75 -11.35 5.24 12.22
CA SER A 75 -11.54 3.81 11.99
C SER A 75 -10.59 3.27 10.93
N HIS A 76 -10.32 4.03 9.86
CA HIS A 76 -9.41 3.64 8.78
C HIS A 76 -7.96 3.50 9.22
N PHE A 77 -7.52 4.27 10.22
CA PHE A 77 -6.19 4.15 10.80
C PHE A 77 -6.15 3.10 11.92
N GLN A 78 -7.24 2.93 12.66
CA GLN A 78 -7.35 1.92 13.70
C GLN A 78 -7.27 0.50 13.11
N SER A 79 -7.91 0.23 11.97
CA SER A 79 -7.85 -1.08 11.32
C SER A 79 -6.43 -1.48 10.89
N LEU A 80 -5.55 -0.52 10.61
CA LEU A 80 -4.15 -0.80 10.27
C LEU A 80 -3.36 -1.40 11.45
N LEU A 81 -3.81 -1.20 12.69
CA LEU A 81 -3.15 -1.78 13.88
C LEU A 81 -3.28 -3.30 13.93
N GLU A 82 -4.35 -3.87 13.36
CA GLU A 82 -4.58 -5.31 13.33
C GLU A 82 -3.47 -6.04 12.56
N LEU A 83 -2.83 -5.32 11.65
CA LEU A 83 -1.73 -5.78 10.81
C LEU A 83 -0.34 -5.63 11.47
N LYS A 84 -0.29 -5.08 12.69
CA LYS A 84 0.92 -4.93 13.53
C LYS A 84 2.14 -4.29 12.83
N PRO A 85 1.98 -3.12 12.17
CA PRO A 85 3.08 -2.40 11.52
C PRO A 85 4.12 -1.89 12.51
N GLU A 86 5.36 -1.76 12.04
CA GLU A 86 6.34 -0.85 12.65
C GLU A 86 6.18 0.58 12.12
N VAL A 87 5.84 0.70 10.83
CA VAL A 87 5.72 1.97 10.12
C VAL A 87 4.57 1.91 9.13
N VAL A 88 3.80 2.99 9.07
CA VAL A 88 2.73 3.21 8.10
C VAL A 88 3.12 4.40 7.22
N VAL A 89 3.22 4.15 5.92
CA VAL A 89 3.37 5.19 4.90
C VAL A 89 2.00 5.46 4.30
N VAL A 90 1.54 6.71 4.33
CA VAL A 90 0.23 7.11 3.80
C VAL A 90 0.44 7.93 2.53
N GLY A 91 -0.04 7.38 1.41
CA GLY A 91 -0.13 8.08 0.13
C GLY A 91 -1.45 8.83 0.04
N THR A 92 -1.41 10.16 -0.04
CA THR A 92 -2.61 11.01 0.08
C THR A 92 -3.25 11.42 -1.25
N GLY A 93 -2.93 10.67 -2.31
CA GLY A 93 -3.34 10.92 -3.69
C GLY A 93 -2.26 11.70 -4.46
N GLU A 94 -2.69 12.57 -5.38
CA GLU A 94 -1.82 13.38 -6.24
C GLU A 94 -0.87 14.30 -5.45
N ARG A 95 -1.29 14.76 -4.27
CA ARG A 95 -0.57 15.75 -3.46
C ARG A 95 -0.51 15.33 -2.01
N LEU A 96 0.60 15.71 -1.35
CA LEU A 96 0.75 15.59 0.10
C LEU A 96 -0.33 16.41 0.81
N ARG A 97 -1.09 15.75 1.69
CA ARG A 97 -2.04 16.36 2.62
C ARG A 97 -1.87 15.76 4.00
N PHE A 98 -2.09 16.56 5.05
CA PHE A 98 -1.99 16.09 6.43
C PHE A 98 -3.38 15.91 7.02
N PRO A 99 -3.73 14.71 7.53
CA PRO A 99 -5.01 14.50 8.18
C PRO A 99 -5.04 15.26 9.52
N ALA A 100 -6.25 15.48 10.03
CA ALA A 100 -6.39 15.99 11.39
C ALA A 100 -5.73 15.04 12.41
N PRO A 101 -4.99 15.53 13.42
CA PRO A 101 -4.23 14.68 14.34
C PRO A 101 -5.06 13.59 15.05
N TYR A 102 -6.34 13.85 15.31
CA TYR A 102 -7.22 12.88 15.98
C TYR A 102 -7.49 11.62 15.15
N LEU A 103 -7.35 11.70 13.81
CA LEU A 103 -7.56 10.56 12.91
C LEU A 103 -6.42 9.54 13.07
N VAL A 104 -5.19 10.03 13.22
CA VAL A 104 -3.96 9.22 13.27
C VAL A 104 -3.54 8.84 14.69
N GLU A 105 -4.18 9.43 15.69
CA GLU A 105 -3.96 9.16 17.12
C GLU A 105 -3.86 7.66 17.47
N PRO A 106 -4.69 6.74 16.93
CA PRO A 106 -4.56 5.33 17.25
C PRO A 106 -3.16 4.77 16.96
N LEU A 107 -2.56 5.14 15.83
CA LEU A 107 -1.22 4.67 15.45
C LEU A 107 -0.15 5.24 16.38
N VAL A 108 -0.24 6.54 16.67
CA VAL A 108 0.72 7.23 17.56
C VAL A 108 0.69 6.65 18.96
N ARG A 109 -0.50 6.37 19.52
CA ARG A 109 -0.65 5.77 20.86
C ARG A 109 -0.04 4.37 20.95
N HIS A 110 0.03 3.64 19.83
CA HIS A 110 0.66 2.32 19.76
C HIS A 110 2.12 2.39 19.29
N GLN A 111 2.73 3.58 19.30
CA GLN A 111 4.13 3.82 18.94
C GLN A 111 4.46 3.37 17.49
N VAL A 112 3.47 3.37 16.62
CA VAL A 112 3.66 3.10 15.19
C VAL A 112 4.11 4.39 14.51
N GLY A 113 5.23 4.34 13.79
CA GLY A 113 5.68 5.48 12.99
C GLY A 113 4.72 5.74 11.83
N VAL A 114 4.35 7.00 11.59
CA VAL A 114 3.43 7.36 10.49
C VAL A 114 4.04 8.48 9.66
N GLU A 115 4.13 8.24 8.35
CA GLU A 115 4.62 9.22 7.38
C GLU A 115 3.55 9.53 6.33
N PHE A 116 3.42 10.81 5.97
CA PHE A 116 2.48 11.28 4.95
C PHE A 116 3.26 11.81 3.74
N MET A 117 2.85 11.41 2.55
CA MET A 117 3.43 11.86 1.28
C MET A 117 2.38 11.76 0.16
N ASP A 118 2.70 12.28 -1.03
CA ASP A 118 1.91 11.93 -2.22
C ASP A 118 2.04 10.42 -2.53
N THR A 119 1.06 9.86 -3.24
CA THR A 119 0.99 8.41 -3.48
C THR A 119 2.17 7.91 -4.32
N ALA A 120 2.70 8.70 -5.24
CA ALA A 120 3.87 8.31 -6.02
C ALA A 120 5.12 8.18 -5.13
N ALA A 121 5.32 9.10 -4.19
CA ALA A 121 6.36 9.01 -3.18
C ALA A 121 6.14 7.81 -2.24
N ALA A 122 4.91 7.59 -1.79
CA ALA A 122 4.56 6.46 -0.91
C ALA A 122 4.91 5.11 -1.54
N CYS A 123 4.61 4.93 -2.84
CA CYS A 123 4.98 3.74 -3.59
C CYS A 123 6.50 3.47 -3.57
N ARG A 124 7.32 4.51 -3.75
CA ARG A 124 8.78 4.38 -3.73
C ARG A 124 9.31 4.09 -2.33
N THR A 125 8.81 4.82 -1.33
CA THR A 125 9.22 4.65 0.07
C THR A 125 8.84 3.26 0.59
N TYR A 126 7.64 2.77 0.27
CA TYR A 126 7.22 1.40 0.57
C TYR A 126 8.25 0.40 0.08
N ASN A 127 8.59 0.47 -1.20
CA ASN A 127 9.58 -0.42 -1.82
C ASN A 127 10.95 -0.38 -1.12
N ILE A 128 11.43 0.81 -0.73
CA ILE A 128 12.68 0.94 0.04
C ILE A 128 12.57 0.23 1.39
N LEU A 129 11.52 0.51 2.16
CA LEU A 129 11.31 -0.08 3.49
C LEU A 129 11.09 -1.60 3.43
N VAL A 130 10.44 -2.09 2.38
CA VAL A 130 10.36 -3.51 2.07
C VAL A 130 11.75 -4.07 1.80
N GLY A 131 12.58 -3.41 1.00
CA GLY A 131 13.97 -3.82 0.74
C GLY A 131 14.83 -3.89 2.01
N GLU A 132 14.54 -3.05 3.01
CA GLU A 132 15.18 -3.06 4.33
C GLU A 132 14.64 -4.14 5.29
N GLY A 133 13.62 -4.91 4.89
CA GLY A 133 13.02 -5.94 5.72
C GLY A 133 12.13 -5.41 6.85
N ARG A 134 11.68 -4.15 6.78
CA ARG A 134 10.79 -3.55 7.79
C ARG A 134 9.38 -4.12 7.70
N ARG A 135 8.67 -4.17 8.83
CA ARG A 135 7.21 -4.41 8.83
C ARG A 135 6.46 -3.13 8.46
N VAL A 136 6.59 -2.75 7.19
CA VAL A 136 5.96 -1.57 6.61
C VAL A 136 4.56 -1.88 6.09
N ILE A 137 3.66 -0.93 6.27
CA ILE A 137 2.39 -0.83 5.56
C ILE A 137 2.43 0.41 4.68
N ALA A 138 1.94 0.31 3.44
CA ALA A 138 1.54 1.50 2.70
C ALA A 138 0.03 1.53 2.50
N ALA A 139 -0.61 2.61 2.95
CA ALA A 139 -2.02 2.91 2.78
C ALA A 139 -2.15 3.99 1.70
N LEU A 140 -2.61 3.61 0.51
CA LEU A 140 -2.50 4.41 -0.71
C LEU A 140 -3.88 4.86 -1.18
N ILE A 141 -4.11 6.16 -1.20
CA ILE A 141 -5.23 6.77 -1.91
C ILE A 141 -4.84 6.96 -3.37
N MET A 142 -5.71 6.61 -4.31
CA MET A 142 -5.37 6.68 -5.74
C MET A 142 -5.15 8.12 -6.21
N ILE A 143 -4.22 8.27 -7.15
CA ILE A 143 -4.06 9.50 -7.93
C ILE A 143 -5.26 9.59 -8.88
N ALA A 144 -5.93 10.74 -8.96
CA ALA A 144 -7.09 10.89 -9.83
C ALA A 144 -6.70 10.73 -11.32
N ASN A 145 -7.64 10.26 -12.15
CA ASN A 145 -7.54 10.39 -13.60
C ASN A 145 -8.04 11.79 -13.98
N ASP A 146 -7.20 12.60 -14.61
CA ASP A 146 -7.61 13.86 -15.25
C ASP A 146 -8.39 13.61 -16.54
#